data_AF-A0A260A8I4-F1
#
_entry.id   AF-A0A260A8I4-F1
#
_cell.length_a   1.000
_cell.length_b   1.000
_cell.length_c   1.000
_cell.angle_alpha   90.00
_cell.angle_beta   90.00
_cell.angle_gamma   90.00
#
_symmetry.space_group_name_H-M   'P 1'
#
loop_
_entity.id
_entity.type
_entity.pdbx_description
1 polymer ?
#
loop_
_entity_poly.entity_id
_entity_poly.type
_entity_poly.pdbx_seq_one_letter_code
_entity_poly.pdbx_strand_id
1 'polypeptide(L)'
;MTSTNDVDALTEQRQRSRFFVQHLTFLADNYVDQALVKAALLNGLSQSETAKALGMSKKTVNTHSRRPWVPTAAGKGIDLPDARPFYRYIFGSDDAAAAAFAACKRYDRERLHIESF
;
A
#
# COMPACT_ATOMS: atom_id res chain seq x y z
N MET A 1 -36.35 -8.30 -29.40
CA MET A 1 -35.49 -9.47 -29.09
C MET A 1 -34.70 -9.11 -27.86
N THR A 2 -35.13 -9.67 -26.74
CA THR A 2 -34.65 -9.37 -25.39
C THR A 2 -33.25 -9.94 -25.22
N SER A 3 -32.33 -9.06 -24.82
CA SER A 3 -30.95 -9.29 -24.41
C SER A 3 -30.75 -10.67 -23.80
N THR A 4 -30.20 -11.60 -24.58
CA THR A 4 -29.32 -12.61 -24.00
C THR A 4 -28.24 -11.79 -23.32
N ASN A 5 -28.28 -11.67 -21.99
CA ASN A 5 -27.22 -11.04 -21.24
C ASN A 5 -25.94 -11.74 -21.68
N ASP A 6 -25.12 -11.03 -22.44
CA ASP A 6 -23.94 -11.58 -23.08
C ASP A 6 -23.06 -12.12 -21.95
N VAL A 7 -22.95 -13.45 -21.87
CA VAL A 7 -22.23 -14.14 -20.81
C VAL A 7 -20.77 -13.70 -20.80
N ASP A 8 -20.25 -13.28 -21.97
CA ASP A 8 -18.91 -12.72 -22.10
C ASP A 8 -18.83 -11.34 -21.46
N ALA A 9 -19.80 -10.46 -21.68
CA ALA A 9 -19.87 -9.15 -21.03
C ALA A 9 -20.00 -9.26 -19.49
N LEU A 10 -20.81 -10.21 -19.00
CA LEU A 10 -20.92 -10.51 -17.56
C LEU A 10 -19.60 -11.06 -16.99
N THR A 11 -18.91 -11.91 -17.75
CA THR A 11 -17.60 -12.47 -17.37
C THR A 11 -16.53 -11.37 -17.31
N GLU A 12 -16.49 -10.49 -18.31
CA GLU A 12 -15.57 -9.35 -18.35
C GLU A 12 -15.83 -8.39 -17.19
N GLN A 13 -17.11 -8.09 -16.88
CA GLN A 13 -17.47 -7.26 -15.74
C GLN A 13 -17.01 -7.88 -14.41
N ARG A 14 -17.17 -9.20 -14.24
CA ARG A 14 -16.68 -9.92 -13.06
C ARG A 14 -15.15 -9.92 -12.97
N GLN A 15 -14.44 -10.06 -14.09
CA GLN A 15 -12.98 -10.00 -14.10
C GLN A 15 -12.47 -8.61 -13.75
N ARG A 16 -13.06 -7.56 -14.35
CA ARG A 16 -12.73 -6.16 -14.04
C ARG A 16 -12.96 -5.82 -12.57
N SER A 17 -14.06 -6.26 -11.97
CA SER A 17 -14.32 -6.01 -10.54
C SER A 17 -13.31 -6.71 -9.63
N ARG A 18 -12.94 -7.96 -9.93
CA ARG A 18 -11.91 -8.68 -9.18
C ARG A 18 -10.55 -8.02 -9.31
N PHE A 19 -10.19 -7.60 -10.52
CA PHE A 19 -8.94 -6.88 -10.75
C PHE A 19 -8.92 -5.56 -9.98
N PHE A 20 -10.02 -4.80 -10.00
CA PHE A 20 -10.13 -3.55 -9.26
C PHE A 20 -9.99 -3.76 -7.74
N VAL A 21 -10.67 -4.75 -7.17
CA VAL A 21 -10.54 -5.08 -5.74
C VAL A 21 -9.11 -5.50 -5.41
N GLN A 22 -8.52 -6.39 -6.20
CA GLN A 22 -7.12 -6.80 -6.03
C GLN A 22 -6.16 -5.61 -6.09
N HIS A 23 -6.42 -4.67 -6.99
CA HIS A 23 -5.62 -3.47 -7.15
C HIS A 23 -5.71 -2.58 -5.90
N LEU A 24 -6.93 -2.31 -5.41
CA LEU A 24 -7.11 -1.54 -4.18
C LEU A 24 -6.49 -2.21 -2.95
N THR A 25 -6.64 -3.54 -2.81
CA THR A 25 -5.97 -4.29 -1.73
C THR A 25 -4.45 -4.17 -1.84
N PHE A 26 -3.90 -4.27 -3.04
CA PHE A 26 -2.47 -4.07 -3.25
C PHE A 26 -2.01 -2.67 -2.82
N LEU A 27 -2.76 -1.62 -3.19
CA LEU A 27 -2.43 -0.25 -2.78
C LEU A 27 -2.51 -0.08 -1.26
N ALA A 28 -3.56 -0.59 -0.62
CA ALA A 28 -3.72 -0.52 0.83
C ALA A 28 -2.55 -1.21 1.56
N ASP A 29 -2.26 -2.48 1.24
CA ASP A 29 -1.22 -3.27 1.91
C ASP A 29 0.18 -2.68 1.73
N ASN A 30 0.49 -2.17 0.53
CA ASN A 30 1.86 -1.83 0.16
C ASN A 30 2.21 -0.35 0.35
N TYR A 31 1.22 0.54 0.29
CA TYR A 31 1.43 1.98 0.41
C TYR A 31 0.92 2.53 1.73
N VAL A 32 -0.28 2.12 2.14
CA VAL A 32 -0.92 2.65 3.33
C VAL A 32 -0.40 1.93 4.56
N ASP A 33 -0.60 0.61 4.64
CA ASP A 33 -0.26 -0.18 5.82
C ASP A 33 1.24 -0.15 6.10
N GLN A 34 2.08 -0.26 5.06
CA GLN A 34 3.53 -0.10 5.24
C GLN A 34 3.90 1.28 5.76
N ALA A 35 3.30 2.37 5.24
CA ALA A 35 3.60 3.72 5.70
C ALA A 35 3.19 3.92 7.16
N LEU A 36 2.00 3.46 7.54
CA LEU A 36 1.51 3.54 8.91
C LEU A 36 2.39 2.73 9.88
N VAL A 37 2.72 1.49 9.53
CA VAL A 37 3.59 0.64 10.35
C VAL A 37 4.97 1.28 10.52
N LYS A 38 5.63 1.68 9.43
CA LYS A 38 6.99 2.21 9.49
C LYS A 38 7.03 3.58 10.18
N ALA A 39 6.02 4.42 10.00
CA ALA A 39 5.89 5.67 10.72
C ALA A 39 5.72 5.45 12.23
N ALA A 40 4.84 4.52 12.64
CA ALA A 40 4.66 4.17 14.05
C ALA A 40 5.97 3.70 14.71
N LEU A 41 6.70 2.81 14.03
CA LEU A 41 7.99 2.29 14.51
C LEU A 41 9.08 3.39 14.54
N LEU A 42 9.10 4.31 13.57
CA LEU A 42 9.99 5.48 13.60
C LEU A 42 9.70 6.40 14.79
N ASN A 43 8.44 6.54 15.16
CA ASN A 43 8.00 7.32 16.31
C ASN A 43 8.20 6.60 17.65
N GLY A 44 8.88 5.45 17.66
CA GLY A 44 9.31 4.76 18.87
C GLY A 44 8.34 3.71 19.41
N LEU A 45 7.21 3.46 18.74
CA LEU A 45 6.32 2.37 19.15
C LEU A 45 7.01 1.01 18.92
N SER A 46 6.77 0.08 19.83
CA SER A 46 7.10 -1.34 19.60
C SER A 46 6.17 -1.96 18.56
N GLN A 47 6.54 -3.15 18.04
CA GLN A 47 5.67 -3.90 17.13
C GLN A 47 4.32 -4.28 17.77
N SER A 48 4.31 -4.56 19.09
CA SER A 48 3.08 -4.92 19.81
C SER A 48 2.15 -3.71 19.97
N GLU A 49 2.70 -2.54 20.28
CA GLU A 49 1.93 -1.29 20.36
C GLU A 49 1.40 -0.87 19.00
N THR A 50 2.24 -0.98 17.96
CA THR A 50 1.85 -0.72 16.57
C THR A 50 0.71 -1.64 16.13
N ALA A 51 0.81 -2.94 16.43
CA ALA A 51 -0.23 -3.93 16.13
C ALA A 51 -1.57 -3.57 16.79
N LYS A 52 -1.52 -3.19 18.07
CA LYS A 52 -2.70 -2.75 18.82
C LYS A 52 -3.30 -1.46 18.25
N ALA A 53 -2.46 -0.46 17.97
CA ALA A 53 -2.91 0.85 17.49
C ALA A 53 -3.56 0.77 16.10
N LEU A 54 -3.02 -0.08 15.22
CA LEU A 54 -3.47 -0.22 13.84
C LEU A 54 -4.48 -1.37 13.64
N GLY A 55 -4.90 -2.06 14.72
CA GLY A 55 -5.87 -3.15 14.63
C GLY A 55 -5.39 -4.35 13.80
N MET A 56 -4.09 -4.57 13.72
CA MET A 56 -3.47 -5.61 12.88
C MET A 56 -2.69 -6.62 13.71
N SER A 57 -2.46 -7.82 13.16
CA SER A 57 -1.67 -8.83 13.84
C SER A 57 -0.20 -8.41 13.96
N LYS A 58 0.48 -8.84 15.02
CA LYS A 58 1.93 -8.63 15.16
C LYS A 58 2.72 -9.25 13.99
N LYS A 59 2.23 -10.34 13.40
CA LYS A 59 2.79 -10.96 12.19
C LYS A 59 2.70 -10.02 10.97
N THR A 60 1.58 -9.32 10.82
CA THR A 60 1.36 -8.32 9.77
C THR A 60 2.33 -7.16 9.93
N VAL A 61 2.43 -6.59 11.13
CA VAL A 61 3.41 -5.53 11.46
C VAL A 61 4.85 -5.98 11.16
N ASN A 62 5.22 -7.19 11.58
CA ASN A 62 6.55 -7.73 11.31
C ASN A 62 6.80 -7.90 9.81
N THR A 63 5.80 -8.32 9.04
CA THR A 63 5.89 -8.41 7.58
C THR A 63 6.14 -7.05 6.95
N HIS A 64 5.34 -6.03 7.30
CA HIS A 64 5.48 -4.68 6.72
C HIS A 64 6.78 -3.99 7.15
N SER A 65 7.23 -4.17 8.39
CA SER A 65 8.48 -3.55 8.87
C SER A 65 9.73 -4.10 8.19
N ARG A 66 9.72 -5.35 7.71
CA ARG A 66 10.89 -5.98 7.06
C ARG A 66 10.90 -5.86 5.54
N ARG A 67 9.75 -5.55 4.94
CA ARG A 67 9.64 -5.43 3.48
C ARG A 67 10.09 -4.05 3.04
N PRO A 68 10.91 -3.92 1.98
CA PRO A 68 11.18 -2.64 1.36
C PRO A 68 9.88 -2.00 0.88
N TRP A 69 9.80 -0.68 1.01
CA TRP A 69 8.68 0.10 0.52
C TRP A 69 8.63 0.06 -1.01
N VAL A 70 7.42 -0.11 -1.54
CA VAL A 70 7.21 -0.53 -2.93
C VAL A 70 7.59 0.52 -3.98
N PRO A 71 7.60 1.84 -3.72
CA PRO A 71 8.19 2.81 -4.65
C PRO A 71 9.70 2.65 -4.86
N THR A 72 10.41 2.06 -3.89
CA THR A 72 11.80 1.64 -4.08
C THR A 72 11.90 0.38 -4.96
N ALA A 73 10.84 -0.43 -5.04
CA ALA A 73 10.73 -1.56 -5.98
C ALA A 73 10.23 -1.14 -7.38
N ALA A 74 9.44 -0.07 -7.48
CA ALA A 74 9.06 0.57 -8.75
C ALA A 74 10.27 1.08 -9.51
N GLY A 75 11.29 1.60 -8.79
CA GLY A 75 12.60 1.93 -9.35
C GLY A 75 13.33 0.76 -10.04
N LYS A 76 12.81 -0.48 -9.91
CA LYS A 76 13.27 -1.67 -10.64
C LYS A 76 12.47 -1.95 -11.94
N GLY A 77 11.69 -0.97 -12.42
CA GLY A 77 10.96 -1.07 -13.70
C GLY A 77 9.58 -1.71 -13.61
N ILE A 78 8.93 -1.68 -12.44
CA ILE A 78 7.53 -2.12 -12.31
C ILE A 78 6.63 -0.93 -12.62
N ASP A 79 5.92 -0.98 -13.74
CA ASP A 79 4.95 0.04 -14.10
C ASP A 79 3.75 -0.04 -13.15
N LEU A 80 3.57 1.00 -12.35
CA LEU A 80 2.48 1.09 -11.38
C LEU A 80 1.46 2.09 -11.91
N PRO A 81 0.16 1.72 -11.92
CA PRO A 81 -0.88 2.64 -12.34
C PRO A 81 -0.92 3.88 -11.44
N ASP A 82 -1.47 4.97 -11.98
CA ASP A 82 -1.61 6.25 -11.25
C ASP A 82 -2.51 6.09 -10.03
N ALA A 83 -1.88 5.92 -8.87
CA ALA A 83 -2.55 5.75 -7.60
C ALA A 83 -2.73 7.08 -6.83
N ARG A 84 -2.43 8.24 -7.44
CA ARG A 84 -2.60 9.56 -6.81
C ARG A 84 -4.01 9.81 -6.28
N PRO A 85 -5.11 9.50 -7.02
CA PRO A 85 -6.46 9.70 -6.49
C PRO A 85 -6.73 8.88 -5.23
N PHE A 86 -6.22 7.64 -5.18
CA PHE A 86 -6.35 6.78 -4.02
C PHE A 86 -5.57 7.33 -2.82
N TYR A 87 -4.32 7.74 -3.00
CA TYR A 87 -3.52 8.29 -1.89
C TYR A 87 -4.08 9.61 -1.36
N ARG A 88 -4.53 10.49 -2.25
CA ARG A 88 -5.19 11.75 -1.84
C ARG A 88 -6.43 11.47 -1.01
N TYR A 89 -7.24 10.47 -1.39
CA TYR A 89 -8.40 10.07 -0.61
C TYR A 89 -8.02 9.55 0.79
N ILE A 90 -7.00 8.71 0.89
CA ILE A 90 -6.59 8.09 2.17
C ILE A 90 -5.88 9.08 3.10
N PHE A 91 -4.97 9.91 2.58
CA PHE A 91 -4.15 10.82 3.38
C PHE A 91 -4.72 12.25 3.45
N GLY A 92 -5.80 12.54 2.72
CA GLY A 92 -6.47 13.83 2.69
C GLY A 92 -5.84 14.87 1.74
N SER A 93 -4.56 14.74 1.40
CA SER A 93 -3.88 15.58 0.42
C SER A 93 -2.66 14.87 -0.20
N ASP A 94 -2.17 15.41 -1.32
CA ASP A 94 -0.94 14.91 -1.95
C ASP A 94 0.28 15.15 -1.06
N ASP A 95 0.32 16.27 -0.35
CA ASP A 95 1.41 16.61 0.58
C ASP A 95 1.45 15.65 1.78
N ALA A 96 0.30 15.29 2.34
CA ALA A 96 0.20 14.33 3.43
C ALA A 96 0.63 12.93 2.97
N ALA A 97 0.22 12.52 1.77
CA ALA A 97 0.69 11.28 1.16
C ALA A 97 2.22 11.29 0.95
N ALA A 98 2.76 12.37 0.40
CA ALA A 98 4.20 12.54 0.18
C ALA A 98 5.00 12.51 1.49
N ALA A 99 4.48 13.12 2.57
CA ALA A 99 5.10 13.08 3.88
C ALA A 99 5.12 11.66 4.49
N ALA A 100 4.00 10.93 4.41
CA ALA A 100 3.93 9.54 4.86
C ALA A 100 4.92 8.64 4.10
N PHE A 101 5.01 8.85 2.78
CA PHE A 101 5.93 8.15 1.89
C PHE A 101 7.40 8.49 2.19
N ALA A 102 7.71 9.74 2.50
CA ALA A 102 9.05 10.16 2.91
C ALA A 102 9.46 9.51 4.24
N ALA A 103 8.57 9.41 5.23
CA ALA A 103 8.82 8.70 6.48
C ALA A 103 9.08 7.20 6.22
N CYS A 104 8.32 6.59 5.32
CA CYS A 104 8.51 5.21 4.88
C CYS A 104 9.93 4.98 4.31
N LYS A 105 10.36 5.81 3.36
CA LYS A 105 11.73 5.78 2.80
C LYS A 105 12.80 5.99 3.85
N ARG A 106 12.56 6.90 4.81
CA ARG A 106 13.47 7.15 5.93
C ARG A 106 13.64 5.89 6.77
N TYR A 107 12.56 5.20 7.13
CA TYR A 107 12.63 3.93 7.86
C TYR A 107 13.48 2.90 7.11
N ASP A 108 13.24 2.72 5.80
CA ASP A 108 13.98 1.73 5.01
C ASP A 108 15.47 2.01 4.98
N ARG A 109 15.85 3.27 4.82
CA ARG A 109 17.26 3.69 4.87
C ARG A 109 17.88 3.45 6.25
N GLU A 110 17.20 3.85 7.32
CA GLU A 110 17.75 3.81 8.69
C GLU A 110 17.73 2.42 9.32
N ARG A 111 16.71 1.60 9.02
CA ARG A 111 16.45 0.32 9.70
C ARG A 111 16.66 -0.90 8.83
N LEU A 112 16.52 -0.76 7.51
CA LEU A 112 16.72 -1.86 6.56
C LEU A 112 18.01 -1.70 5.73
N HIS A 113 18.71 -0.57 5.87
CA HIS A 113 19.93 -0.24 5.12
C HIS A 113 19.74 -0.30 3.60
N ILE A 114 18.55 0.10 3.12
CA ILE A 114 18.23 0.18 1.70
C ILE A 114 18.39 1.63 1.25
N GLU A 115 19.37 1.89 0.39
CA GLU A 115 19.51 3.19 -0.27
C GLU A 115 18.37 3.35 -1.30
N SER A 116 17.69 4.49 -1.24
CA SER A 116 16.68 4.83 -2.24
C SER A 116 17.40 5.29 -3.51
N PHE A 117 17.16 4.62 -4.64
CA PHE A 117 17.60 5.07 -5.97
C PHE A 117 16.80 6.29 -6.43
#